data_AF-A0AAP1YCP8-F1
#
_entry.id   AF-A0AAP1YCP8-F1
#
_cell.length_a   1.000
_cell.length_b   1.000
_cell.length_c   1.000
_cell.angle_alpha   90.00
_cell.angle_beta   90.00
_cell.angle_gamma   90.00
#
_symmetry.space_group_name_H-M   'P 1'
#
loop_
_entity.id
_entity.type
_entity.pdbx_description
1 polymer ?
#
loop_
_entity_poly.entity_id
_entity_poly.type
_entity_poly.pdbx_seq_one_letter_code
_entity_poly.pdbx_strand_id
1 'polypeptide(L)'
;MKIISAVDLETIRASMPVTLEGRVFVDSLDCGFPQLGISHQGRTFTAPSFNVTEPGYVDPVDFNLCPEDVQFITATNDRLTSIYAAT
;
A
#
# COMPACT_ATOMS: atom_id res chain seq x y z
N MET A 1 5.02 -16.46 -5.15
CA MET A 1 5.18 -15.00 -5.06
C MET A 1 4.79 -14.41 -6.40
N LYS A 2 3.73 -13.61 -6.44
CA LYS A 2 3.31 -12.93 -7.67
C LYS A 2 4.08 -11.62 -7.81
N ILE A 3 4.60 -11.38 -9.01
CA ILE A 3 5.37 -10.16 -9.32
C ILE A 3 4.40 -9.14 -9.89
N ILE A 4 4.46 -7.90 -9.41
CA ILE A 4 3.67 -6.80 -9.96
C ILE A 4 4.07 -6.55 -11.42
N SER A 5 3.08 -6.41 -12.31
CA SER A 5 3.34 -6.12 -13.71
C SER A 5 3.94 -4.72 -13.89
N ALA A 6 4.74 -4.53 -14.94
CA ALA A 6 5.28 -3.20 -15.28
C ALA A 6 4.17 -2.19 -15.57
N VAL A 7 3.07 -2.62 -16.19
CA VAL A 7 1.91 -1.77 -16.49
C VAL A 7 1.22 -1.29 -15.21
N ASP A 8 1.05 -2.17 -14.22
CA ASP A 8 0.48 -1.80 -12.93
C ASP A 8 1.40 -0.83 -12.19
N LEU A 9 2.71 -1.10 -12.18
CA LEU A 9 3.68 -0.23 -11.54
C LEU A 9 3.68 1.18 -12.13
N GLU A 10 3.62 1.31 -13.46
CA GLU A 10 3.54 2.61 -14.13
C GLU A 10 2.21 3.31 -13.83
N THR A 11 1.10 2.57 -13.75
CA THR A 11 -0.21 3.14 -13.39
C THR A 11 -0.20 3.71 -11.96
N ILE A 12 0.40 2.98 -11.02
CA ILE A 12 0.57 3.43 -9.64
C ILE A 12 1.41 4.71 -9.61
N ARG A 13 2.58 4.71 -10.28
CA ARG A 13 3.46 5.89 -10.35
C ARG A 13 2.76 7.11 -10.93
N ALA A 14 1.97 6.94 -12.00
CA ALA A 14 1.29 8.03 -12.69
C ALA A 14 0.17 8.70 -11.85
N SER A 15 -0.33 8.01 -10.82
CA SER A 15 -1.45 8.47 -9.99
C SER A 15 -1.07 8.71 -8.54
N MET A 16 0.20 8.50 -8.19
CA MET A 16 0.68 8.60 -6.82
C MET A 16 0.72 10.07 -6.35
N PRO A 17 0.14 10.39 -5.17
CA PRO A 17 0.32 11.68 -4.52
C PRO A 17 1.81 12.01 -4.30
N VAL A 18 2.17 13.28 -4.48
CA VAL A 18 3.55 13.76 -4.26
C VAL A 18 4.04 13.54 -2.83
N THR A 19 3.11 13.56 -1.86
CA THR A 19 3.31 13.28 -0.43
C THR A 19 3.79 11.85 -0.14
N LEU A 20 3.61 10.93 -1.10
CA LEU A 20 4.00 9.52 -1.01
C LEU A 20 5.31 9.20 -1.76
N GLU A 21 5.85 10.14 -2.54
CA GLU A 21 7.09 9.92 -3.29
C GLU A 21 8.26 9.55 -2.37
N GLY A 22 8.93 8.45 -2.69
CA GLY A 22 10.08 7.94 -1.92
C GLY A 22 9.72 7.28 -0.58
N ARG A 23 8.44 7.18 -0.23
CA ARG A 23 7.95 6.61 1.04
C ARG A 23 7.21 5.29 0.87
N VAL A 24 6.67 5.07 -0.33
CA VAL A 24 5.95 3.85 -0.73
C VAL A 24 6.90 2.80 -1.28
N PHE A 25 6.66 1.55 -0.91
CA PHE A 25 7.27 0.37 -1.54
C PHE A 25 6.18 -0.66 -1.87
N VAL A 26 6.52 -1.61 -2.75
CA VAL A 26 5.65 -2.74 -3.05
C VAL A 26 6.11 -3.92 -2.20
N ASP A 27 5.25 -4.38 -1.29
CA ASP A 27 5.41 -5.65 -0.58
C ASP A 27 4.71 -6.78 -1.32
N SER A 28 5.20 -8.00 -1.18
CA SER A 28 4.50 -9.22 -1.63
C SER A 28 4.63 -10.38 -0.64
N LEU A 29 5.25 -10.14 0.52
CA LEU A 29 5.63 -11.16 1.47
C LEU A 29 4.47 -11.57 2.38
N ASP A 30 3.63 -10.63 2.80
CA ASP A 30 2.64 -10.88 3.86
C ASP A 30 1.37 -11.58 3.36
N CYS A 31 0.87 -11.21 2.17
CA CYS A 31 -0.36 -11.78 1.61
C CYS A 31 -0.14 -12.69 0.39
N GLY A 32 1.12 -12.89 -0.05
CA GLY A 32 1.46 -13.71 -1.22
C GLY A 32 1.19 -13.05 -2.58
N PHE A 33 0.63 -11.83 -2.59
CA PHE A 33 0.39 -11.00 -3.76
C PHE A 33 0.89 -9.55 -3.51
N PRO A 34 1.16 -8.76 -4.59
CA PRO A 34 1.66 -7.40 -4.45
C PRO A 34 0.68 -6.47 -3.71
N GLN A 35 1.21 -5.67 -2.78
CA GLN A 35 0.52 -4.61 -2.06
C GLN A 35 1.45 -3.41 -1.90
N LEU A 36 0.89 -2.21 -1.84
CA LEU A 36 1.61 -1.02 -1.39
C LEU A 36 1.71 -0.99 0.13
N GLY A 37 2.90 -0.61 0.60
CA GLY A 37 3.16 -0.28 1.99
C GLY A 37 3.97 1.02 2.13
N ILE A 38 4.01 1.51 3.36
CA ILE A 38 4.74 2.71 3.79
C ILE A 38 5.89 2.31 4.71
N SER A 39 7.08 2.82 4.40
CA SER A 39 8.23 2.68 5.27
C SER A 39 8.28 3.87 6.23
N HIS A 40 8.34 3.58 7.54
CA HIS A 40 8.47 4.60 8.57
C HIS A 40 9.34 4.07 9.71
N GLN A 41 10.42 4.79 10.01
CA GLN A 41 11.39 4.43 11.06
C GLN A 41 11.92 2.99 10.95
N GLY A 42 12.15 2.52 9.72
CA GLY A 42 12.66 1.17 9.45
C GLY A 42 11.62 0.05 9.61
N ARG A 43 10.35 0.41 9.80
CA ARG A 43 9.21 -0.52 9.78
C ARG A 43 8.37 -0.30 8.53
N THR A 44 7.71 -1.37 8.12
CA THR A 44 6.89 -1.47 6.92
C THR A 44 5.45 -1.68 7.35
N PHE A 45 4.54 -0.88 6.81
CA PHE A 45 3.10 -0.96 7.12
C PHE A 45 2.31 -0.98 5.82
N THR A 46 1.41 -1.93 5.65
CA THR A 46 0.51 -2.04 4.49
C THR A 46 -0.93 -1.80 4.94
N ALA A 47 -1.83 -1.45 4.03
CA ALA A 47 -3.25 -1.67 4.31
C ALA A 47 -3.47 -3.20 4.40
N PRO A 48 -4.16 -3.75 5.42
CA PRO A 48 -5.20 -3.14 6.25
C PRO A 48 -4.76 -2.58 7.62
N SER A 49 -3.45 -2.48 7.92
CA SER A 49 -2.98 -2.02 9.24
C SER A 49 -3.49 -0.63 9.63
N PHE A 50 -4.00 0.18 8.69
CA PHE A 50 -4.62 1.48 8.94
C PHE A 50 -6.11 1.40 9.35
N ASN A 51 -6.67 0.21 9.57
CA ASN A 51 -8.06 0.04 9.99
C ASN A 51 -8.18 -0.10 11.52
N VAL A 52 -8.89 0.83 12.17
CA VAL A 52 -9.13 0.86 13.63
C VAL A 52 -9.76 -0.41 14.20
N THR A 53 -10.38 -1.23 13.35
CA THR A 53 -11.00 -2.49 13.79
C THR A 53 -10.04 -3.67 13.80
N GLU A 54 -8.83 -3.53 13.25
CA GLU A 54 -7.88 -4.64 13.13
C GLU A 54 -6.82 -4.66 14.25
N PRO A 55 -6.46 -5.85 14.77
CA PRO A 55 -5.32 -6.00 15.66
C PRO A 55 -4.03 -5.53 14.98
N GLY A 56 -3.31 -4.61 15.61
CA GLY A 56 -2.14 -3.98 14.99
C GLY A 56 -2.47 -2.71 14.20
N TYR A 57 -3.65 -2.14 14.41
CA TYR A 57 -4.00 -0.82 13.93
C TYR A 57 -2.89 0.20 14.19
N VAL A 58 -2.59 0.97 13.15
CA VAL A 58 -1.71 2.13 13.16
C VAL A 58 -2.49 3.35 12.67
N ASP A 59 -2.45 4.42 13.46
CA ASP A 59 -3.05 5.69 13.04
C ASP A 59 -2.24 6.27 11.88
N PRO A 60 -2.82 6.49 10.68
CA PRO A 60 -2.10 7.10 9.57
C PRO A 60 -1.43 8.44 9.90
N VAL A 61 -1.95 9.17 10.90
CA VAL A 61 -1.35 10.41 11.39
C VAL A 61 0.03 10.16 11.99
N ASP A 62 0.26 9.02 12.65
CA ASP A 62 1.58 8.64 13.19
C ASP A 62 2.62 8.45 12.07
N PHE A 63 2.14 8.24 10.84
CA PHE A 63 2.93 8.10 9.64
C PHE A 63 2.98 9.38 8.83
N ASN A 64 2.47 10.51 9.32
CA ASN A 64 2.31 11.75 8.56
C ASN A 64 1.63 11.50 7.19
N LEU A 65 0.59 10.68 7.17
CA LEU A 65 -0.23 10.45 5.99
C LEU A 65 -1.48 11.33 6.08
N CYS A 66 -1.78 12.05 5.00
CA CYS A 66 -3.05 12.73 4.84
C CYS A 66 -4.13 11.76 4.36
N PRO A 67 -5.43 12.11 4.48
CA PRO A 67 -6.53 11.22 4.06
C PRO A 67 -6.44 10.76 2.60
N GLU A 68 -5.93 11.61 1.71
CA GLU A 68 -5.70 11.28 0.29
C GLU A 68 -4.64 10.19 0.08
N ASP A 69 -3.55 10.20 0.87
CA ASP A 69 -2.52 9.17 0.84
C ASP A 69 -3.09 7.82 1.28
N VAL A 70 -3.85 7.83 2.38
CA VAL A 70 -4.51 6.63 2.92
C VAL A 70 -5.49 6.05 1.91
N GLN A 71 -6.29 6.91 1.28
CA GLN A 71 -7.24 6.52 0.25
C GLN A 71 -6.52 5.92 -0.97
N PHE A 72 -5.43 6.54 -1.42
CA PHE A 72 -4.63 6.04 -2.55
C PHE A 72 -4.05 4.64 -2.27
N ILE A 73 -3.42 4.45 -1.10
CA ILE A 73 -2.84 3.17 -0.70
C ILE A 73 -3.93 2.10 -0.61
N THR A 74 -5.05 2.41 0.03
CA THR A 74 -6.17 1.47 0.23
C THR A 74 -6.77 1.06 -1.11
N ALA A 75 -7.15 2.03 -1.95
CA ALA A 75 -7.75 1.74 -3.26
C ALA A 75 -6.80 0.97 -4.19
N THR A 76 -5.50 1.28 -4.13
CA THR A 76 -4.50 0.53 -4.90
C THR A 76 -4.38 -0.91 -4.39
N ASN A 77 -4.35 -1.12 -3.08
CA ASN A 77 -4.27 -2.46 -2.49
C ASN A 77 -5.53 -3.28 -2.78
N ASP A 78 -6.72 -2.69 -2.74
CA ASP A 78 -7.96 -3.34 -3.14
C ASP A 78 -7.91 -3.78 -4.61
N ARG A 79 -7.43 -2.89 -5.49
CA ARG A 79 -7.25 -3.20 -6.93
C ARG A 79 -6.25 -4.33 -7.14
N LEU A 80 -5.09 -4.26 -6.50
CA LEU A 80 -4.05 -5.30 -6.60
C LEU A 80 -4.55 -6.64 -6.05
N THR A 81 -5.28 -6.62 -4.93
CA THR A 81 -5.93 -7.82 -4.39
C THR A 81 -6.90 -8.40 -5.40
N SER A 82 -7.75 -7.59 -6.03
CA SER A 82 -8.71 -8.07 -7.04
C SER A 82 -8.01 -8.71 -8.26
N ILE A 83 -6.89 -8.16 -8.71
CA ILE A 83 -6.14 -8.67 -9.87
C ILE A 83 -5.34 -9.94 -9.51
N TYR A 84 -4.62 -9.89 -8.38
CA TYR A 84 -3.58 -10.85 -8.04
C TYR A 84 -4.00 -11.86 -6.96
N ALA A 85 -5.13 -11.72 -6.27
CA ALA A 85 -5.62 -12.76 -5.36
C ALA A 85 -6.46 -13.83 -6.09
N ALA A 86 -7.06 -13.48 -7.24
CA ALA A 86 -7.91 -14.39 -8.02
C ALA A 86 -7.17 -15.29 -9.03
N THR A 87 -5.89 -15.01 -9.27
CA THR A 87 -5.00 -15.77 -10.17
C THR A 87 -4.28 -16.92 -9.48
#